data_AF-C0PD91-F1
#
_entry.id   AF-C0PD91-F1
#
_cell.length_a   1.000
_cell.length_b   1.000
_cell.length_c   1.000
_cell.angle_alpha   90.00
_cell.angle_beta   90.00
_cell.angle_gamma   90.00
#
_symmetry.space_group_name_H-M   'P 1'
#
loop_
_entity.id
_entity.type
_entity.pdbx_description
1 polymer ?
#
loop_
_entity_poly.entity_id
_entity_poly.type
_entity_poly.pdbx_seq_one_letter_code
_entity_poly.pdbx_strand_id
1 'polypeptide(L)'
;MWPLCVISEKLFRMAGDDGAQGAAGSPYPDGRISLARRSYYIDVPHVQQAFTWDCGLACVLMVLRTLGIDCCDGIADLERLCRTTSIWTVDLAYLLNKFSVSFSFCTVTLGANPQYSAESFYREQLQEDIDRVDELFGKALDAGISIQCRSITAYDIAFLLLSGHCIAIALVDKSKLK
;
A
#
# COMPACT_ATOMS: atom_id res chain seq x y z
N MET A 1 26.75 7.94 -11.93
CA MET A 1 26.51 6.79 -12.83
C MET A 1 26.22 5.59 -11.94
N TRP A 2 24.96 5.45 -11.52
CA TRP A 2 24.53 4.39 -10.60
C TRP A 2 24.08 3.17 -11.40
N PRO A 3 24.51 1.95 -11.03
CA PRO A 3 24.01 0.75 -11.65
C PRO A 3 22.61 0.44 -11.11
N LEU A 4 21.66 0.35 -12.04
CA LEU A 4 20.37 -0.29 -11.87
C LEU A 4 20.60 -1.74 -11.44
N CYS A 5 20.46 -2.04 -10.15
CA CYS A 5 20.56 -3.39 -9.62
C CYS A 5 19.38 -3.72 -8.70
N VAL A 6 18.51 -4.60 -9.19
CA VAL A 6 17.98 -5.75 -8.46
C VAL A 6 17.13 -5.43 -7.21
N ILE A 7 15.85 -5.10 -7.40
CA ILE A 7 14.85 -5.24 -6.32
C ILE A 7 13.89 -6.43 -6.58
N SER A 8 13.87 -7.02 -7.77
CA SER A 8 12.87 -8.07 -8.08
C SER A 8 13.26 -9.49 -7.64
N GLU A 9 14.53 -9.81 -7.39
CA GLU A 9 14.93 -11.21 -7.09
C GLU A 9 14.91 -11.56 -5.59
N LYS A 10 14.89 -10.57 -4.68
CA LYS A 10 14.96 -10.86 -3.24
C LYS A 10 13.61 -11.15 -2.57
N LEU A 11 12.48 -10.94 -3.26
CA LEU A 11 11.17 -11.29 -2.71
C LEU A 11 10.82 -12.80 -2.84
N PHE A 12 11.65 -13.60 -3.52
CA PHE A 12 11.27 -14.98 -3.93
C PHE A 12 12.18 -16.12 -3.43
N ARG A 13 13.20 -15.88 -2.59
CA ARG A 13 13.97 -16.99 -2.01
C ARG A 13 13.36 -17.49 -0.71
N MET A 14 12.25 -18.23 -0.81
CA MET A 14 11.88 -19.30 0.12
C MET A 14 10.64 -20.07 -0.40
N ALA A 15 10.88 -21.12 -1.20
CA ALA A 15 10.09 -22.34 -1.24
C ALA A 15 10.96 -23.40 -1.93
N GLY A 16 11.14 -24.54 -1.26
CA GLY A 16 12.22 -25.50 -1.50
C GLY A 16 12.23 -26.19 -2.85
N ASP A 17 13.46 -26.59 -3.19
CA ASP A 17 13.85 -27.62 -4.14
C ASP A 17 13.25 -28.98 -3.76
N ASP A 18 12.71 -29.69 -4.74
CA ASP A 18 12.68 -31.16 -4.78
C ASP A 18 12.50 -31.61 -6.23
N GLY A 19 13.62 -31.96 -6.86
CA GLY A 19 13.79 -33.27 -7.51
C GLY A 19 12.96 -33.67 -8.74
N ALA A 20 13.66 -33.70 -9.88
CA ALA A 20 13.67 -34.76 -10.91
C ALA A 20 12.87 -34.60 -12.24
N GLN A 21 13.67 -34.36 -13.29
CA GLN A 21 13.74 -35.05 -14.60
C GLN A 21 12.66 -34.84 -15.68
N GLY A 22 13.01 -33.99 -16.67
CA GLY A 22 13.29 -34.39 -18.06
C GLY A 22 12.13 -34.62 -19.05
N ALA A 23 11.97 -33.71 -20.03
CA ALA A 23 12.06 -33.97 -21.48
C ALA A 23 11.63 -32.76 -22.32
N ALA A 24 12.27 -32.63 -23.49
CA ALA A 24 12.27 -31.48 -24.40
C ALA A 24 10.96 -31.25 -25.18
N GLY A 25 10.69 -29.98 -25.49
CA GLY A 25 9.67 -29.54 -26.46
C GLY A 25 9.73 -28.02 -26.68
N SER A 26 10.22 -27.61 -27.85
CA SER A 26 10.53 -26.22 -28.26
C SER A 26 9.28 -25.47 -28.82
N PRO A 27 9.36 -24.24 -29.36
CA PRO A 27 8.66 -23.07 -28.82
C PRO A 27 7.61 -22.52 -29.80
N TYR A 28 6.47 -22.02 -29.33
CA TYR A 28 5.62 -21.17 -30.18
C TYR A 28 5.24 -19.88 -29.45
N PRO A 29 5.32 -18.72 -30.15
CA PRO A 29 5.07 -17.42 -29.56
C PRO A 29 3.58 -17.12 -29.67
N ASP A 30 2.88 -17.14 -28.54
CA ASP A 30 1.68 -16.34 -28.41
C ASP A 30 1.67 -15.75 -27.02
N GLY A 31 1.78 -14.43 -26.96
CA GLY A 31 1.95 -13.60 -25.76
C GLY A 31 0.70 -13.53 -24.90
N ARG A 32 0.04 -14.67 -24.66
CA ARG A 32 -1.02 -14.82 -23.69
C ARG A 32 -0.45 -15.58 -22.51
N ILE A 33 0.06 -14.82 -21.54
CA ILE A 33 0.30 -15.36 -20.20
C ILE A 33 -1.02 -16.00 -19.77
N SER A 34 -1.02 -17.32 -19.65
CA SER A 34 -2.17 -18.05 -19.14
C SER A 34 -2.35 -17.65 -17.68
N LEU A 35 -3.26 -16.70 -17.45
CA LEU A 35 -3.73 -16.27 -16.12
C LEU A 35 -4.51 -17.39 -15.39
N ALA A 36 -4.48 -18.63 -15.91
CA ALA A 36 -5.00 -19.82 -15.24
C ALA A 36 -4.11 -20.32 -14.09
N ARG A 37 -3.19 -19.50 -13.57
CA ARG A 37 -2.46 -19.76 -12.34
C ARG A 37 -3.31 -19.22 -11.19
N ARG A 38 -4.08 -20.12 -10.57
CA ARG A 38 -4.87 -19.95 -9.32
C ARG A 38 -4.81 -18.52 -8.77
N SER A 39 -5.85 -17.73 -9.00
CA SER A 39 -6.01 -16.45 -8.31
C SER A 39 -6.00 -16.73 -6.80
N TYR A 40 -4.93 -16.34 -6.13
CA TYR A 40 -4.83 -16.46 -4.68
C TYR A 40 -5.66 -15.34 -4.07
N TYR A 41 -6.80 -15.70 -3.49
CA TYR A 41 -7.59 -14.78 -2.70
C TYR A 41 -7.05 -14.81 -1.26
N ILE A 42 -6.57 -13.67 -0.78
CA ILE A 42 -6.30 -13.48 0.63
C ILE A 42 -7.60 -13.01 1.28
N ASP A 43 -8.07 -13.75 2.27
CA ASP A 43 -9.18 -13.30 3.11
C ASP A 43 -8.67 -12.18 4.02
N VAL A 44 -9.22 -10.97 3.83
CA VAL A 44 -8.86 -9.78 4.60
C VAL A 44 -10.04 -9.49 5.54
N PRO A 45 -9.87 -9.64 6.87
CA PRO A 45 -10.96 -9.44 7.80
C PRO A 45 -11.42 -7.98 7.76
N HIS A 46 -12.69 -7.79 7.44
CA HIS A 46 -13.26 -6.45 7.31
C HIS A 46 -13.31 -5.72 8.64
N VAL A 47 -12.88 -4.46 8.65
CA VAL A 47 -13.03 -3.53 9.77
C VAL A 47 -13.91 -2.37 9.31
N GLN A 48 -15.05 -2.20 9.96
CA GLN A 48 -15.93 -1.06 9.72
C GLN A 48 -15.30 0.20 10.32
N GLN A 49 -15.11 1.23 9.50
CA GLN A 49 -14.73 2.58 9.96
C GLN A 49 -15.82 3.16 10.89
N ALA A 50 -15.44 3.93 11.90
CA ALA A 50 -16.37 4.50 12.89
C ALA A 50 -16.76 5.95 12.55
N PHE A 51 -15.90 6.69 11.86
CA PHE A 51 -16.08 8.10 11.53
C PHE A 51 -15.94 8.33 10.02
N THR A 52 -16.10 9.57 9.54
CA THR A 52 -15.92 9.89 8.12
C THR A 52 -14.45 9.98 7.70
N TRP A 53 -13.53 10.07 8.65
CA TRP A 53 -12.11 10.35 8.44
C TRP A 53 -11.19 9.14 8.71
N ASP A 54 -11.68 8.09 9.37
CA ASP A 54 -10.86 6.99 9.88
C ASP A 54 -10.79 5.77 8.95
N CYS A 55 -11.25 5.88 7.71
CA CYS A 55 -11.21 4.79 6.73
C CYS A 55 -9.78 4.28 6.47
N GLY A 56 -8.79 5.18 6.44
CA GLY A 56 -7.37 4.80 6.33
C GLY A 56 -6.87 3.99 7.51
N LEU A 57 -7.29 4.34 8.73
CA LEU A 57 -6.95 3.60 9.94
C LEU A 57 -7.62 2.23 9.97
N ALA A 58 -8.89 2.15 9.54
CA ALA A 58 -9.58 0.88 9.34
C ALA A 58 -8.81 -0.02 8.37
N CYS A 59 -8.33 0.51 7.23
CA CYS A 59 -7.49 -0.22 6.28
C CYS A 59 -6.18 -0.74 6.91
N VAL A 60 -5.49 0.08 7.71
CA VAL A 60 -4.29 -0.39 8.42
C VAL A 60 -4.64 -1.52 9.39
N LEU A 61 -5.73 -1.41 10.15
CA LEU A 61 -6.15 -2.48 11.06
C LEU A 61 -6.48 -3.79 10.32
N MET A 62 -7.12 -3.69 9.14
CA MET A 62 -7.36 -4.86 8.28
C MET A 62 -6.04 -5.52 7.85
N VAL A 63 -5.03 -4.73 7.46
CA VAL A 63 -3.70 -5.24 7.12
C VAL A 63 -3.03 -5.92 8.32
N LEU A 64 -3.02 -5.28 9.49
CA LEU A 64 -2.41 -5.84 10.69
C LEU A 64 -3.04 -7.17 11.08
N ARG A 65 -4.37 -7.27 11.07
CA ARG A 65 -5.10 -8.51 11.34
C ARG A 65 -4.81 -9.60 10.30
N THR A 66 -4.72 -9.23 9.02
CA THR A 66 -4.35 -10.17 7.95
C THR A 66 -2.95 -10.76 8.16
N LEU A 67 -2.03 -9.97 8.72
CA LEU A 67 -0.66 -10.38 9.02
C LEU A 67 -0.49 -11.05 10.39
N GLY A 68 -1.56 -11.19 11.19
CA GLY A 68 -1.50 -11.73 12.55
C GLY A 68 -0.77 -10.84 13.55
N ILE A 69 -0.77 -9.52 13.32
CA ILE A 69 -0.14 -8.54 14.20
C ILE A 69 -1.19 -8.02 15.20
N ASP A 70 -1.22 -8.62 16.39
CA ASP A 70 -2.20 -8.31 17.45
C ASP A 70 -1.70 -7.22 18.43
N CYS A 71 -1.39 -6.04 17.89
CA CYS A 71 -0.89 -4.90 18.67
C CYS A 71 -1.93 -3.82 18.97
N CYS A 72 -3.12 -3.92 18.37
CA CYS A 72 -4.20 -2.94 18.48
C CYS A 72 -5.54 -3.67 18.57
N ASP A 73 -6.33 -3.32 19.58
CA ASP A 73 -7.67 -3.87 19.79
C ASP A 73 -8.66 -3.24 18.80
N GLY A 74 -8.44 -1.98 18.43
CA GLY A 74 -9.30 -1.25 17.49
C GLY A 74 -8.68 -0.01 16.85
N ILE A 75 -9.50 0.70 16.07
CA ILE A 75 -9.10 1.93 15.35
C ILE A 75 -8.61 3.01 16.32
N ALA A 76 -9.18 3.09 17.52
CA ALA A 76 -8.80 4.07 18.55
C ALA A 76 -7.33 3.94 18.99
N ASP A 77 -6.72 2.75 18.91
CA ASP A 77 -5.29 2.58 19.16
C ASP A 77 -4.45 3.24 18.07
N LEU A 78 -4.84 3.04 16.80
CA LEU A 78 -4.16 3.63 15.65
C LEU A 78 -4.32 5.15 15.62
N GLU A 79 -5.49 5.67 16.00
CA GLU A 79 -5.73 7.11 16.16
C GLU A 79 -4.75 7.72 17.17
N ARG A 80 -4.61 7.10 18.36
CA ARG A 80 -3.67 7.55 19.39
C ARG A 80 -2.22 7.52 18.91
N LEU A 81 -1.87 6.61 18.02
CA LEU A 81 -0.52 6.51 17.45
C LEU A 81 -0.28 7.56 16.35
N CYS A 82 -1.29 7.86 15.52
CA CYS A 82 -1.23 8.90 14.49
C CYS A 82 -1.22 10.32 15.06
N ARG A 83 -1.90 10.55 16.20
CA ARG A 83 -2.04 11.87 16.85
C ARG A 83 -2.69 12.94 15.96
N THR A 84 -3.51 12.53 15.01
CA THR A 84 -4.30 13.41 14.13
C THR A 84 -5.56 12.66 13.67
N THR A 85 -6.61 13.41 13.37
CA THR A 85 -7.83 12.91 12.72
C THR A 85 -7.91 13.31 11.24
N SER A 86 -7.01 14.19 10.77
CA SER A 86 -6.83 14.44 9.33
C SER A 86 -5.80 13.46 8.77
N ILE A 87 -6.27 12.27 8.40
CA ILE A 87 -5.42 11.15 8.00
C ILE A 87 -5.06 11.26 6.52
N TRP A 88 -3.77 11.32 6.21
CA TRP A 88 -3.22 11.25 4.86
C TRP A 88 -2.52 9.91 4.63
N THR A 89 -2.33 9.52 3.36
CA THR A 89 -1.67 8.24 3.02
C THR A 89 -0.26 8.13 3.62
N VAL A 90 0.46 9.25 3.79
CA VAL A 90 1.77 9.25 4.45
C VAL A 90 1.66 8.89 5.93
N ASP A 91 0.60 9.29 6.64
CA ASP A 91 0.36 8.89 8.03
C ASP A 91 0.21 7.36 8.14
N LEU A 92 -0.48 6.75 7.17
CA LEU A 92 -0.64 5.30 7.10
C LEU A 92 0.70 4.60 6.85
N ALA A 93 1.56 5.16 6.01
CA ALA A 93 2.91 4.63 5.79
C ALA A 93 3.74 4.64 7.07
N TYR A 94 3.65 5.71 7.88
CA TYR A 94 4.29 5.77 9.20
C TYR A 94 3.72 4.74 10.18
N LEU A 95 2.41 4.52 10.20
CA LEU A 95 1.81 3.45 11.00
C LEU A 95 2.29 2.07 10.58
N LEU A 96 2.24 1.74 9.28
CA LEU A 96 2.70 0.46 8.75
C LEU A 96 4.18 0.23 9.09
N ASN A 97 5.03 1.25 8.93
CA ASN A 97 6.44 1.20 9.28
C ASN A 97 6.65 0.96 10.79
N LYS A 98 5.84 1.60 11.65
CA LYS A 98 5.90 1.40 13.11
C LYS A 98 5.64 -0.04 13.53
N PHE A 99 4.79 -0.75 12.79
CA PHE A 99 4.53 -2.18 13.00
C PHE A 99 5.44 -3.10 12.18
N SER A 100 6.49 -2.56 11.56
CA SER A 100 7.44 -3.30 10.73
C SER A 100 6.78 -4.05 9.57
N VAL A 101 5.66 -3.53 9.05
CA VAL A 101 5.01 -4.07 7.85
C VAL A 101 5.83 -3.68 6.63
N SER A 102 6.12 -4.64 5.75
CA SER A 102 6.74 -4.35 4.46
C SER A 102 5.70 -3.82 3.48
N PHE A 103 5.94 -2.64 2.89
CA PHE A 103 5.02 -2.03 1.93
C PHE A 103 5.78 -1.29 0.82
N SER A 104 5.04 -0.97 -0.25
CA SER A 104 5.50 -0.06 -1.32
C SER A 104 4.57 1.14 -1.38
N PHE A 105 5.11 2.36 -1.26
CA PHE A 105 4.34 3.59 -1.37
C PHE A 105 4.71 4.33 -2.66
N CYS A 106 3.80 4.33 -3.64
CA CYS A 106 3.90 5.12 -4.85
C CYS A 106 2.91 6.30 -4.80
N THR A 107 3.34 7.48 -5.22
CA THR A 107 2.49 8.68 -5.32
C THR A 107 2.90 9.52 -6.53
N VAL A 108 1.97 10.31 -7.08
CA VAL A 108 2.28 11.33 -8.10
C VAL A 108 2.45 12.74 -7.51
N THR A 109 2.19 12.88 -6.21
CA THR A 109 2.33 14.14 -5.46
C THR A 109 3.11 13.85 -4.18
N LEU A 110 4.23 14.55 -4.00
CA LEU A 110 4.95 14.59 -2.74
C LEU A 110 4.39 15.77 -1.94
N GLY A 111 4.01 15.53 -0.69
CA GLY A 111 3.34 16.54 0.12
C GLY A 111 1.81 16.54 -0.02
N ALA A 112 1.18 17.50 0.64
CA ALA A 112 -0.26 17.75 0.47
C ALA A 112 -0.51 18.52 -0.82
N ASN A 113 -1.48 18.11 -1.64
CA ASN A 113 -1.82 18.84 -2.85
C ASN A 113 -2.69 20.08 -2.51
N PRO A 114 -2.22 21.33 -2.70
CA PRO A 114 -3.02 22.52 -2.38
C PRO A 114 -4.31 22.65 -3.21
N GLN A 115 -4.38 21.95 -4.35
CA GLN A 115 -5.57 21.92 -5.21
C GLN A 115 -6.77 21.23 -4.54
N TYR A 116 -6.56 20.47 -3.47
CA TYR A 116 -7.65 19.88 -2.68
C TYR A 116 -8.45 20.90 -1.87
N SER A 117 -8.08 22.19 -1.87
CA SER A 117 -8.91 23.27 -1.30
C SER A 117 -10.33 23.33 -1.87
N ALA A 118 -10.51 22.89 -3.12
CA ALA A 118 -11.82 22.80 -3.76
C ALA A 118 -12.71 21.70 -3.15
N GLU A 119 -12.11 20.65 -2.61
CA GLU A 119 -12.80 19.49 -2.03
C GLU A 119 -13.23 19.81 -0.59
N SER A 120 -14.53 19.69 -0.29
CA SER A 120 -15.08 20.03 1.02
C SER A 120 -14.45 19.23 2.17
N PHE A 121 -14.03 18.00 1.89
CA PHE A 121 -13.38 17.13 2.87
C PHE A 121 -12.06 17.70 3.39
N TYR A 122 -11.25 18.34 2.53
CA TYR A 122 -9.92 18.84 2.91
C TYR A 122 -9.93 20.31 3.30
N ARG A 123 -10.91 21.08 2.82
CA ARG A 123 -10.88 22.55 2.86
C ARG A 123 -10.59 23.17 4.22
N GLU A 124 -11.16 22.63 5.30
CA GLU A 124 -11.07 23.24 6.63
C GLU A 124 -9.68 23.06 7.26
N GLN A 125 -9.02 21.93 7.05
CA GLN A 125 -7.74 21.58 7.69
C GLN A 125 -6.53 21.68 6.76
N LEU A 126 -6.75 21.91 5.45
CA LEU A 126 -5.70 21.85 4.44
C LEU A 126 -4.49 22.73 4.75
N GLN A 127 -4.69 23.93 5.30
CA GLN A 127 -3.58 24.84 5.57
C GLN A 127 -2.65 24.30 6.65
N GLU A 128 -3.20 23.69 7.71
CA GLU A 128 -2.42 23.04 8.77
C GLU A 128 -1.81 21.72 8.27
N ASP A 129 -2.54 21.01 7.41
CA ASP A 129 -2.10 19.75 6.83
C ASP A 129 -0.95 19.90 5.86
N ILE A 130 -0.86 21.00 5.11
CA ILE A 130 0.26 21.22 4.17
C ILE A 130 1.60 21.12 4.90
N ASP A 131 1.79 21.92 5.94
CA ASP A 131 3.08 21.96 6.66
C ASP A 131 3.39 20.60 7.28
N ARG A 132 2.40 19.97 7.92
CA ARG A 132 2.55 18.67 8.59
C ARG A 132 2.86 17.54 7.60
N VAL A 133 2.09 17.45 6.51
CA VAL A 133 2.23 16.39 5.52
C VAL A 133 3.55 16.55 4.78
N ASP A 134 3.92 17.77 4.40
CA ASP A 134 5.21 18.05 3.75
C ASP A 134 6.38 17.68 4.66
N GLU A 135 6.29 17.97 5.96
CA GLU A 135 7.27 17.55 6.96
C GLU A 135 7.39 16.02 7.05
N LEU A 136 6.27 15.28 7.02
CA LEU A 136 6.26 13.82 7.02
C LEU A 136 6.91 13.25 5.75
N PHE A 137 6.65 13.83 4.58
CA PHE A 137 7.35 13.43 3.35
C PHE A 137 8.85 13.71 3.45
N GLY A 138 9.25 14.86 3.99
CA GLY A 138 10.65 15.23 4.17
C GLY A 138 11.42 14.29 5.10
N LYS A 139 10.77 13.77 6.15
CA LYS A 139 11.37 12.86 7.14
C LYS A 139 11.21 11.37 6.80
N ALA A 140 10.50 11.03 5.73
CA ALA A 140 10.14 9.64 5.43
C ALA A 140 11.38 8.75 5.25
N LEU A 141 12.35 9.22 4.47
CA LEU A 141 13.57 8.43 4.21
C LEU A 141 14.38 8.18 5.49
N ASP A 142 14.53 9.21 6.33
CA ASP A 142 15.23 9.10 7.61
C ASP A 142 14.50 8.16 8.59
N ALA A 143 13.18 8.05 8.46
CA ALA A 143 12.34 7.10 9.20
C ALA A 143 12.35 5.68 8.60
N GLY A 144 13.11 5.43 7.53
CA GLY A 144 13.18 4.14 6.85
C GLY A 144 12.06 3.87 5.84
N ILE A 145 11.26 4.90 5.50
CA ILE A 145 10.13 4.80 4.58
C ILE A 145 10.56 5.23 3.18
N SER A 146 10.54 4.29 2.24
CA SER A 146 10.83 4.58 0.83
C SER A 146 9.55 4.98 0.09
N ILE A 147 9.51 6.23 -0.39
CA ILE A 147 8.41 6.78 -1.18
C ILE A 147 8.87 6.94 -2.62
N GLN A 148 8.09 6.40 -3.56
CA GLN A 148 8.36 6.48 -4.99
C GLN A 148 7.42 7.52 -5.64
N CYS A 149 7.98 8.63 -6.12
CA CYS A 149 7.22 9.61 -6.89
C CYS A 149 7.04 9.13 -8.34
N ARG A 150 6.01 8.31 -8.59
CA ARG A 150 5.66 7.76 -9.90
C ARG A 150 4.21 7.29 -9.95
N SER A 151 3.67 7.20 -11.16
CA SER A 151 2.42 6.48 -11.41
C SER A 151 2.65 4.96 -11.42
N ILE A 152 1.56 4.23 -11.20
CA ILE A 152 1.47 2.78 -11.39
C ILE A 152 0.33 2.50 -12.37
N THR A 153 0.54 1.58 -13.30
CA THR A 153 -0.50 1.27 -14.30
C THR A 153 -1.54 0.32 -13.70
N ALA A 154 -2.75 0.31 -14.28
CA ALA A 154 -3.77 -0.69 -13.91
C ALA A 154 -3.28 -2.13 -14.11
N TYR A 155 -2.43 -2.37 -15.12
CA TYR A 155 -1.79 -3.67 -15.34
C TYR A 155 -0.88 -4.06 -14.18
N ASP A 156 -0.02 -3.15 -13.71
CA ASP A 156 0.88 -3.41 -12.58
C ASP A 156 0.10 -3.69 -11.30
N ILE A 157 -0.97 -2.92 -11.03
CA ILE A 157 -1.86 -3.15 -9.89
C ILE A 157 -2.48 -4.55 -9.98
N ALA A 158 -3.07 -4.90 -11.12
CA ALA A 158 -3.68 -6.20 -11.34
C ALA A 158 -2.66 -7.34 -11.16
N PHE A 159 -1.45 -7.17 -11.71
CA PHE A 159 -0.37 -8.13 -11.58
C PHE A 159 0.04 -8.35 -10.11
N LEU A 160 0.19 -7.27 -9.34
CA LEU A 160 0.51 -7.33 -7.91
C LEU A 160 -0.59 -8.02 -7.11
N LEU A 161 -1.86 -7.70 -7.35
CA LEU A 161 -3.00 -8.32 -6.67
C LEU A 161 -3.10 -9.81 -6.99
N LEU A 162 -2.97 -10.17 -8.26
CA LEU A 162 -3.07 -11.56 -8.72
C LEU A 162 -1.89 -12.42 -8.29
N SER A 163 -0.78 -11.82 -7.85
CA SER A 163 0.34 -12.55 -7.26
C SER A 163 -0.02 -13.24 -5.94
N GLY A 164 -1.05 -12.75 -5.23
CA GLY A 164 -1.41 -13.25 -3.90
C GLY A 164 -0.43 -12.89 -2.79
N HIS A 165 0.56 -12.03 -3.07
CA HIS A 165 1.59 -11.63 -2.10
C HIS A 165 1.43 -10.19 -1.60
N CYS A 166 0.41 -9.48 -2.07
CA CYS A 166 0.21 -8.06 -1.77
C CYS A 166 -1.22 -7.79 -1.33
N ILE A 167 -1.37 -6.94 -0.32
CA ILE A 167 -2.64 -6.32 0.04
C ILE A 167 -2.59 -4.89 -0.51
N ALA A 168 -3.60 -4.49 -1.27
CA ALA A 168 -3.73 -3.10 -1.72
C ALA A 168 -4.66 -2.32 -0.79
N ILE A 169 -4.20 -1.15 -0.35
CA ILE A 169 -5.07 -0.15 0.30
C ILE A 169 -5.55 0.80 -0.79
N ALA A 170 -6.86 0.82 -1.03
CA ALA A 170 -7.51 1.72 -1.97
C ALA A 170 -8.48 2.63 -1.22
N LEU A 171 -8.10 3.91 -1.06
CA LEU A 171 -8.96 4.95 -0.50
C LEU A 171 -9.55 5.75 -1.64
N VAL A 172 -10.87 5.73 -1.72
CA VAL A 172 -11.63 6.28 -2.85
C VAL A 172 -12.74 7.18 -2.34
N ASP A 173 -12.99 8.26 -3.08
CA ASP A 173 -14.19 9.05 -2.88
C ASP A 173 -15.38 8.28 -3.46
N LYS A 174 -16.18 7.69 -2.56
CA LYS A 174 -17.38 6.93 -2.92
C LYS A 174 -18.35 7.74 -3.80
N SER A 175 -18.41 9.06 -3.65
CA SER A 175 -19.32 9.91 -4.43
C SER A 175 -18.96 9.95 -5.92
N LYS A 176 -17.69 9.66 -6.25
CA LYS A 176 -17.14 9.66 -7.61
C LYS A 176 -17.20 8.28 -8.30
N LEU A 177 -17.59 7.21 -7.58
CA LEU A 177 -17.66 5.83 -8.09
C LEU A 177 -19.06 5.44 -8.63
N LYS A 178 -19.77 6.38 -9.25
CA LYS A 178 -21.12 6.14 -9.80
C LYS A 178 -21.11 5.33 -11.09
#